data_AF-A0A067EM71-F1
#
_entry.id   AF-A0A067EM71-F1
#
_cell.length_a   1.000
_cell.length_b   1.000
_cell.length_c   1.000
_cell.angle_alpha   90.00
_cell.angle_beta   90.00
_cell.angle_gamma   90.00
#
_symmetry.space_group_name_H-M   'P 1'
#
loop_
_entity.id
_entity.type
_entity.pdbx_description
1 polymer ?
#
loop_
_entity_poly.entity_id
_entity_poly.type
_entity_poly.pdbx_seq_one_letter_code
_entity_poly.pdbx_strand_id
1 'polypeptide(L)'
;MATADSTQQELALLLGPNPAHFETLISNLMSSSNEHRSHAEVLLSHLRQSHPDAFALNLSRMLSSSSLPECRAMSAILLRKHLTRDDSTSFIFTRLAPSTQANLKSVLLVQLQNETNKSIIKKICDAVSELAASVLPDGDWPELIPFIFQCLVTFNDKIQESALLILSRMSQFVSEVLIAHGDTLHEVFSKFLGSNNFDLRIAALEATVNFIMNCLPSLGEKERFLDLLPLMMRTLTEALNKGNESSAQEALELLIELAATEPRFLRKQLVDVVGSMLQVAEAEAVFPGFLAAPEWQKHHAVLIALAQIAEGCSKVMIKNLDQVVSMVLNSFQDPHPRVRWAAINAIGQLSTDLGPELQTQFHHRLLPALVGAMDDFQNPRVQ
;
A
#
# COMPACT_ATOMS: atom_id res chain seq x y z
N MET A 1 -8.16 40.43 29.13
CA MET A 1 -6.92 41.19 28.85
C MET A 1 -5.69 40.39 29.23
N ALA A 2 -5.56 39.89 30.48
CA ALA A 2 -4.39 39.11 30.91
C ALA A 2 -4.06 37.84 30.08
N THR A 3 -5.06 37.13 29.55
CA THR A 3 -4.84 35.93 28.72
C THR A 3 -4.34 36.26 27.31
N ALA A 4 -4.75 37.39 26.72
CA ALA A 4 -4.34 37.80 25.38
C ALA A 4 -2.87 38.28 25.36
N ASP A 5 -2.43 38.97 26.41
CA ASP A 5 -1.03 39.37 26.58
C ASP A 5 -0.10 38.16 26.76
N SER A 6 -0.56 37.12 27.49
CA SER A 6 0.18 35.86 27.66
C SER A 6 0.36 35.13 26.34
N THR A 7 -0.69 34.99 25.53
CA THR A 7 -0.60 34.34 24.21
C THR A 7 0.35 35.10 23.28
N GLN A 8 0.34 36.43 23.28
CA GLN A 8 1.25 37.23 22.47
C GLN A 8 2.73 37.07 22.87
N GLN A 9 3.02 36.99 24.17
CA GLN A 9 4.38 36.70 24.65
C GLN A 9 4.87 35.32 24.21
N GLU A 10 4.02 34.30 24.33
CA GLU A 10 4.36 32.93 23.88
C GLU A 10 4.60 32.87 22.37
N LEU A 11 3.77 33.55 21.57
CA LEU A 11 3.97 33.66 20.13
C LEU A 11 5.31 34.34 19.78
N ALA A 12 5.69 35.40 20.51
CA ALA A 12 6.98 36.06 20.32
C ALA A 12 8.16 35.12 20.60
N LEU A 13 8.06 34.26 21.62
CA LEU A 13 9.09 33.25 21.94
C LEU A 13 9.21 32.19 20.82
N LEU A 14 8.09 31.81 20.21
CA LEU A 14 8.03 30.83 19.11
C LEU A 14 8.57 31.39 17.78
N LEU A 15 8.43 32.70 17.57
CA LEU A 15 9.02 33.42 16.42
C LEU A 15 10.50 33.76 16.63
N GLY A 16 11.00 33.59 17.86
CA GLY A 16 12.39 33.83 18.21
C GLY A 16 13.37 32.86 17.52
N PRO A 17 14.68 33.16 17.59
CA PRO A 17 15.71 32.34 16.96
C PRO A 17 15.95 30.99 17.67
N ASN A 18 15.45 30.82 18.90
CA ASN A 18 15.66 29.60 19.68
C ASN A 18 14.68 28.50 19.24
N PRO A 19 15.16 27.40 18.61
CA PRO A 19 14.29 26.32 18.15
C PRO A 19 13.61 25.55 19.29
N ALA A 20 14.15 25.61 20.52
CA ALA A 20 13.65 24.84 21.65
C ALA A 20 12.20 25.17 22.05
N HIS A 21 11.78 26.43 21.90
CA HIS A 21 10.39 26.81 22.19
C HIS A 21 9.43 26.14 21.20
N PHE A 22 9.80 26.09 19.93
CA PHE A 22 8.97 25.47 18.90
C PHE A 22 8.99 23.94 19.03
N GLU A 23 10.14 23.34 19.38
CA GLU A 23 10.22 21.90 19.70
C GLU A 23 9.34 21.52 20.90
N THR A 24 9.30 22.38 21.92
CA THR A 24 8.40 22.22 23.08
C THR A 24 6.92 22.31 22.68
N LEU A 25 6.57 23.26 21.80
CA LEU A 25 5.21 23.35 21.24
C LEU A 25 4.82 22.05 20.53
N ILE A 26 5.69 21.53 19.66
CA ILE A 26 5.45 20.29 18.92
C ILE A 26 5.32 19.10 19.89
N SER A 27 6.17 19.04 20.91
CA SER A 27 6.08 18.02 21.96
C SER A 27 4.75 18.08 22.72
N ASN A 28 4.25 19.27 23.02
CA ASN A 28 2.98 19.46 23.73
C ASN A 28 1.76 18.98 22.93
N LEU A 29 1.81 18.99 21.60
CA LEU A 29 0.75 18.42 20.75
C LEU A 29 0.60 16.89 20.95
N MET A 30 1.66 16.23 21.41
CA MET A 30 1.72 14.79 21.66
C MET A 30 1.60 14.45 23.15
N SER A 31 1.33 15.44 24.00
CA SER A 31 1.19 15.26 25.44
C SER A 31 -0.03 14.42 25.80
N SER A 32 0.08 13.65 26.90
CA SER A 32 -1.05 12.95 27.51
C SER A 32 -2.05 13.91 28.19
N SER A 33 -1.65 15.14 28.50
CA SER A 33 -2.53 16.17 29.05
C SER A 33 -3.34 16.85 27.95
N ASN A 34 -4.67 16.74 28.04
CA ASN A 34 -5.60 17.42 27.14
C ASN A 34 -5.46 18.94 27.18
N GLU A 35 -5.11 19.51 28.34
CA GLU A 35 -4.91 20.96 28.50
C GLU A 35 -3.67 21.44 27.76
N HIS A 36 -2.55 20.70 27.86
CA HIS A 36 -1.33 21.04 27.12
C HIS A 36 -1.53 20.92 25.61
N ARG A 37 -2.23 19.86 25.16
CA ARG A 37 -2.51 19.64 23.74
C ARG A 37 -3.42 20.72 23.17
N SER A 38 -4.53 21.04 23.84
CA SER A 38 -5.47 22.07 23.36
C SER A 38 -4.83 23.46 23.34
N HIS A 39 -4.02 23.80 24.34
CA HIS A 39 -3.26 25.04 24.36
C HIS A 39 -2.26 25.12 23.19
N ALA A 40 -1.51 24.04 22.95
CA ALA A 40 -0.57 23.96 21.83
C ALA A 40 -1.26 24.06 20.46
N GLU A 41 -2.44 23.44 20.29
CA GLU A 41 -3.24 23.56 19.07
C GLU A 41 -3.71 24.99 18.80
N VAL A 42 -4.12 25.72 19.85
CA VAL A 42 -4.51 27.13 19.75
C VAL A 42 -3.32 27.99 19.31
N LEU A 43 -2.17 27.84 19.95
CA LEU A 43 -0.94 28.56 19.57
C LEU A 43 -0.52 28.26 18.13
N LEU A 44 -0.57 26.99 17.73
CA LEU A 44 -0.22 26.55 16.38
C LEU A 44 -1.18 27.15 15.34
N SER A 45 -2.48 27.17 15.64
CA SER A 45 -3.49 27.79 14.78
C SER A 45 -3.26 29.31 14.63
N HIS A 46 -2.89 30.00 15.71
CA HIS A 46 -2.53 31.42 15.66
C HIS A 46 -1.27 31.67 14.83
N LEU A 47 -0.19 30.92 15.05
CA LEU A 47 1.04 31.04 14.25
C LEU A 47 0.77 30.84 12.76
N ARG A 48 0.00 29.79 12.42
CA ARG A 48 -0.37 29.49 11.03
C ARG A 48 -1.16 30.62 10.37
N GLN A 49 -2.00 31.33 11.12
CA GLN A 49 -2.84 32.41 10.59
C GLN A 49 -2.10 33.75 10.51
N SER A 50 -1.34 34.10 11.55
CA SER A 50 -0.68 35.40 11.67
C SER A 50 0.71 35.45 11.04
N HIS A 51 1.44 34.33 11.04
CA HIS A 51 2.83 34.25 10.58
C HIS A 51 3.10 32.94 9.80
N PRO A 52 2.42 32.74 8.65
CA PRO A 52 2.46 31.47 7.92
C PRO A 52 3.87 31.08 7.45
N ASP A 53 4.70 32.04 7.02
CA ASP A 53 6.09 31.78 6.63
C ASP A 53 6.94 31.27 7.79
N ALA A 54 6.91 31.96 8.93
CA ALA A 54 7.68 31.56 10.11
C ALA A 54 7.22 30.20 10.64
N PHE A 55 5.90 29.94 10.60
CA PHE A 55 5.33 28.64 10.94
C PHE A 55 5.88 27.51 10.07
N ALA A 56 5.82 27.67 8.74
CA ALA A 56 6.31 26.64 7.82
C ALA A 56 7.83 26.44 7.92
N LEU A 57 8.59 27.53 8.04
CA LEU A 57 10.05 27.47 8.23
C LEU A 57 10.44 26.78 9.54
N ASN A 58 9.74 27.05 10.64
CA ASN A 58 10.02 26.39 11.91
C ASN A 58 9.71 24.88 11.85
N LEU A 59 8.62 24.47 11.20
CA LEU A 59 8.36 23.04 10.95
C LEU A 59 9.47 22.39 10.11
N SER A 60 9.95 23.08 9.07
CA SER A 60 11.04 22.57 8.22
C SER A 60 12.36 22.42 8.99
N ARG A 61 12.63 23.33 9.93
CA ARG A 61 13.79 23.27 10.83
C ARG A 61 13.66 22.10 11.81
N MET A 62 12.48 21.89 12.39
CA MET A 62 12.23 20.74 13.27
C MET A 62 12.42 19.43 12.54
N LEU A 63 11.86 19.30 11.33
CA LEU A 63 12.08 18.14 10.49
C LEU A 63 13.58 17.90 10.21
N SER A 64 14.36 18.96 10.03
CA SER A 64 15.77 18.83 9.62
C SER A 64 16.78 18.67 10.76
N SER A 65 16.49 19.22 11.93
CA SER A 65 17.49 19.42 12.99
C SER A 65 17.09 18.89 14.36
N SER A 66 15.82 18.54 14.57
CA SER A 66 15.40 17.99 15.87
C SER A 66 16.08 16.65 16.13
N SER A 67 16.62 16.52 17.33
CA SER A 67 17.18 15.26 17.82
C SER A 67 16.09 14.22 18.14
N LEU A 68 14.85 14.67 18.34
CA LEU A 68 13.70 13.88 18.75
C LEU A 68 12.93 13.34 17.52
N PRO A 69 12.92 12.01 17.28
CA PRO A 69 12.22 11.42 16.14
C PRO A 69 10.73 11.75 16.10
N GLU A 70 10.07 11.85 17.25
CA GLU A 70 8.67 12.23 17.38
C GLU A 70 8.39 13.66 16.90
N CYS A 71 9.30 14.61 17.17
CA CYS A 71 9.17 15.98 16.71
C CYS A 71 9.37 16.06 15.18
N ARG A 72 10.34 15.31 14.64
CA ARG A 72 10.53 15.19 13.18
C ARG A 72 9.31 14.57 12.50
N ALA A 73 8.77 13.48 13.06
CA ALA A 73 7.58 12.82 12.55
C ALA A 73 6.35 13.73 12.56
N MET A 74 6.08 14.42 13.67
CA MET A 74 4.97 15.37 13.78
C MET A 74 5.15 16.55 12.82
N SER A 75 6.38 17.05 12.66
CA SER A 75 6.67 18.12 11.71
C SER A 75 6.39 17.71 10.26
N ALA A 76 6.77 16.48 9.86
CA ALA A 76 6.43 15.96 8.53
C ALA A 76 4.92 15.88 8.30
N ILE A 77 4.15 15.43 9.31
CA ILE A 77 2.68 15.34 9.25
C ILE A 77 2.05 16.73 9.10
N LEU A 78 2.50 17.70 9.91
CA LEU A 78 1.98 19.07 9.89
C LEU A 78 2.36 19.79 8.58
N LEU A 79 3.57 19.56 8.06
CA LEU A 79 3.98 20.06 6.75
C LEU A 79 3.07 19.53 5.65
N ARG A 80 2.83 18.21 5.59
CA ARG A 80 1.87 17.63 4.66
C ARG A 80 0.51 18.32 4.80
N LYS A 81 -0.09 18.27 5.99
CA LYS A 81 -1.43 18.81 6.28
C LYS A 81 -1.61 20.27 5.84
N HIS A 82 -0.60 21.12 6.00
CA HIS A 82 -0.72 22.56 5.76
C HIS A 82 -0.20 23.01 4.40
N LEU A 83 0.69 22.24 3.77
CA LEU A 83 1.23 22.56 2.46
C LEU A 83 0.46 21.90 1.32
N THR A 84 -0.36 20.89 1.58
CA THR A 84 -1.10 20.15 0.56
C THR A 84 -2.58 20.53 0.58
N ARG A 85 -3.22 20.49 -0.60
CA ARG A 85 -4.65 20.76 -0.72
C ARG A 85 -5.42 19.54 -0.23
N ASP A 86 -5.92 19.63 0.98
CA ASP A 86 -7.05 18.83 1.44
C ASP A 86 -8.29 19.75 1.46
N ASP A 87 -9.51 19.20 1.54
CA ASP A 87 -10.81 19.95 1.57
C ASP A 87 -10.96 20.91 2.79
N SER A 88 -9.85 21.19 3.49
CA SER A 88 -9.78 21.96 4.71
C SER A 88 -9.28 23.40 4.49
N THR A 89 -9.72 24.29 5.37
CA THR A 89 -9.22 25.69 5.53
C THR A 89 -7.76 25.78 6.00
N SER A 90 -7.03 24.66 5.95
CA SER A 90 -5.70 24.50 6.52
C SER A 90 -4.56 24.68 5.52
N PHE A 91 -4.86 24.69 4.22
CA PHE A 91 -3.91 24.93 3.12
C PHE A 91 -3.34 26.36 3.16
N ILE A 92 -2.01 26.47 3.27
CA ILE A 92 -1.33 27.77 3.38
C ILE A 92 -0.30 28.01 2.28
N PHE A 93 0.05 27.01 1.47
CA PHE A 93 1.19 27.06 0.56
C PHE A 93 1.18 28.29 -0.36
N THR A 94 0.04 28.60 -0.97
CA THR A 94 -0.13 29.76 -1.87
C THR A 94 -0.01 31.12 -1.18
N ARG A 95 -0.08 31.17 0.16
CA ARG A 95 0.07 32.40 0.96
C ARG A 95 1.51 32.64 1.42
N LEU A 96 2.40 31.66 1.23
CA LEU A 96 3.81 31.76 1.63
C LEU A 96 4.58 32.60 0.62
N ALA A 97 5.66 33.26 1.07
CA ALA A 97 6.58 33.94 0.18
C ALA A 97 7.28 32.93 -0.77
N PRO A 98 7.59 33.32 -2.02
CA PRO A 98 8.27 32.43 -2.98
C PRO A 98 9.60 31.86 -2.46
N SER A 99 10.36 32.65 -1.69
CA SER A 99 11.59 32.20 -1.04
C SER A 99 11.33 31.10 0.00
N THR A 100 10.23 31.21 0.74
CA THR A 100 9.80 30.20 1.72
C THR A 100 9.37 28.92 1.02
N GLN A 101 8.56 29.02 -0.04
CA GLN A 101 8.15 27.87 -0.84
C GLN A 101 9.36 27.11 -1.41
N ALA A 102 10.32 27.82 -2.00
CA ALA A 102 11.56 27.23 -2.51
C ALA A 102 12.39 26.55 -1.41
N ASN A 103 12.49 27.19 -0.23
CA ASN A 103 13.18 26.61 0.91
C ASN A 103 12.52 25.30 1.38
N LEU A 104 11.18 25.27 1.51
CA LEU A 104 10.43 24.09 1.93
C LEU A 104 10.64 22.93 0.96
N LYS A 105 10.54 23.17 -0.35
CA LYS A 105 10.82 22.18 -1.39
C LYS A 105 12.24 21.61 -1.23
N SER A 106 13.24 22.48 -1.12
CA SER A 106 14.64 22.08 -0.94
C SER A 106 14.85 21.25 0.33
N VAL A 107 14.29 21.67 1.47
CA VAL A 107 14.38 20.95 2.74
C VAL A 107 13.76 19.56 2.63
N LEU A 108 12.57 19.43 2.03
CA LEU A 108 11.93 18.12 1.86
C LEU A 108 12.80 17.16 1.05
N LEU A 109 13.39 17.62 -0.06
CA LEU A 109 14.29 16.80 -0.88
C LEU A 109 15.58 16.40 -0.14
N VAL A 110 16.18 17.33 0.59
CA VAL A 110 17.37 17.05 1.41
C VAL A 110 17.07 16.04 2.52
N GLN A 111 15.90 16.14 3.16
CA GLN A 111 15.52 15.24 4.25
C GLN A 111 15.22 13.81 3.77
N LEU A 112 14.79 13.62 2.52
CA LEU A 112 14.70 12.27 1.93
C LEU A 112 16.05 11.54 1.88
N GLN A 113 17.16 12.28 1.78
CA GLN A 113 18.50 11.69 1.73
C GLN A 113 19.13 11.52 3.13
N ASN A 114 18.76 12.38 4.07
CA ASN A 114 19.40 12.45 5.39
C ASN A 114 18.64 11.68 6.49
N GLU A 115 17.32 11.56 6.39
CA GLU A 115 16.54 10.85 7.41
C GLU A 115 16.85 9.35 7.39
N THR A 116 16.93 8.76 8.57
CA THR A 116 17.29 7.35 8.76
C THR A 116 16.10 6.49 9.22
N ASN A 117 15.08 7.13 9.80
CA ASN A 117 13.88 6.46 10.30
C ASN A 117 12.87 6.19 9.16
N LYS A 118 12.64 4.91 8.84
CA LYS A 118 11.70 4.48 7.78
C LYS A 118 10.30 5.09 7.90
N SER A 119 9.76 5.24 9.12
CA SER A 119 8.41 5.81 9.33
C SER A 119 8.35 7.30 8.98
N ILE A 120 9.43 8.03 9.27
CA ILE A 120 9.53 9.47 8.95
C ILE A 120 9.77 9.65 7.45
N ILE A 121 10.64 8.84 6.84
CA ILE A 121 10.86 8.83 5.39
C ILE A 121 9.53 8.65 4.64
N LYS A 122 8.69 7.68 5.04
CA LYS A 122 7.35 7.49 4.45
C LYS A 122 6.48 8.75 4.55
N LYS A 123 6.50 9.45 5.69
CA LYS A 123 5.76 10.72 5.88
C LYS A 123 6.30 11.86 5.01
N ILE A 124 7.62 11.95 4.84
CA ILE A 124 8.24 12.93 3.95
C ILE A 124 7.86 12.62 2.49
N CYS A 125 7.91 11.35 2.08
CA CYS A 125 7.47 10.92 0.76
C CYS A 125 6.00 11.29 0.50
N ASP A 126 5.12 11.18 1.51
CA ASP A 126 3.71 11.58 1.39
C ASP A 126 3.60 13.09 1.18
N ALA A 127 4.30 13.87 2.02
CA ALA A 127 4.32 15.33 1.92
C ALA A 127 4.84 15.81 0.55
N VAL A 128 5.91 15.19 0.04
CA VAL A 128 6.48 15.51 -1.27
C VAL A 128 5.50 15.18 -2.39
N SER A 129 4.90 13.99 -2.37
CA SER A 129 4.02 13.52 -3.45
C SER A 129 2.74 14.35 -3.56
N GLU A 130 2.13 14.69 -2.42
CA GLU A 130 0.95 15.54 -2.39
C GLU A 130 1.26 17.02 -2.67
N LEU A 131 2.42 17.52 -2.24
CA LEU A 131 2.81 18.87 -2.61
C LEU A 131 3.05 18.94 -4.13
N ALA A 132 3.69 17.92 -4.70
CA ALA A 132 3.92 17.78 -6.14
C ALA A 132 2.59 17.79 -6.91
N ALA A 133 1.58 17.07 -6.43
CA ALA A 133 0.22 17.11 -6.97
C ALA A 133 -0.37 18.52 -7.09
N SER A 134 -0.06 19.38 -6.11
CA SER A 134 -0.61 20.74 -6.07
C SER A 134 0.15 21.76 -6.91
N VAL A 135 1.42 21.52 -7.27
CA VAL A 135 2.30 22.52 -7.89
C VAL A 135 2.82 22.14 -9.28
N LEU A 136 3.02 20.84 -9.56
CA LEU A 136 3.51 20.39 -10.87
C LEU A 136 2.55 20.71 -12.03
N PRO A 137 1.21 20.63 -11.89
CA PRO A 137 0.29 21.03 -12.96
C PRO A 137 0.44 22.50 -13.38
N ASP A 138 0.88 23.36 -12.46
CA ASP A 138 1.14 24.78 -12.71
C ASP A 138 2.56 25.03 -13.29
N GLY A 139 3.34 23.96 -13.54
CA GLY A 139 4.72 24.03 -14.04
C GLY A 139 5.75 24.43 -12.97
N ASP A 140 5.37 24.42 -11.70
CA ASP A 140 6.25 24.76 -10.58
C ASP A 140 6.93 23.51 -10.00
N TRP A 141 8.07 23.67 -9.34
CA TRP A 141 8.96 22.61 -8.83
C TRP A 141 9.65 21.75 -9.91
N PRO A 142 10.35 22.36 -10.88
CA PRO A 142 11.02 21.66 -11.97
C PRO A 142 12.14 20.71 -11.51
N GLU A 143 12.67 20.88 -10.31
CA GLU A 143 13.78 20.08 -9.76
C GLU A 143 13.35 18.69 -9.29
N LEU A 144 12.05 18.47 -9.04
CA LEU A 144 11.56 17.24 -8.40
C LEU A 144 11.78 15.98 -9.26
N ILE A 145 11.36 16.00 -10.53
CA ILE A 145 11.51 14.84 -11.42
C ILE A 145 12.99 14.50 -11.66
N PRO A 146 13.88 15.45 -11.99
CA PRO A 146 15.33 15.20 -12.07
C PRO A 146 15.90 14.62 -10.77
N PHE A 147 15.48 15.13 -9.60
CA PHE A 147 15.91 14.62 -8.31
C PHE A 147 15.49 13.16 -8.10
N ILE A 148 14.24 12.79 -8.43
CA ILE A 148 13.74 11.42 -8.30
C ILE A 148 14.58 10.47 -9.17
N PHE A 149 14.83 10.82 -10.43
CA PHE A 149 15.67 10.00 -11.30
C PHE A 149 17.13 9.92 -10.82
N GLN A 150 17.67 11.00 -10.26
CA GLN A 150 18.98 10.95 -9.62
C GLN A 150 19.02 9.98 -8.44
N CYS A 151 18.00 9.99 -7.59
CA CYS A 151 17.87 9.07 -6.46
C CYS A 151 17.85 7.59 -6.90
N LEU A 152 17.16 7.28 -8.01
CA LEU A 152 17.07 5.93 -8.57
C LEU A 152 18.40 5.37 -9.12
N VAL A 153 19.35 6.23 -9.48
CA VAL A 153 20.68 5.80 -9.96
C VAL A 153 21.75 5.76 -8.87
N THR A 154 21.42 6.13 -7.62
CA THR A 154 22.36 6.02 -6.49
C THR A 154 22.63 4.56 -6.11
N PHE A 155 23.71 4.31 -5.36
CA PHE A 155 24.00 2.99 -4.77
C PHE A 155 23.41 2.83 -3.36
N ASN A 156 22.35 3.58 -3.03
CA ASN A 156 21.72 3.55 -1.72
C ASN A 156 20.27 3.08 -1.84
N ASP A 157 20.03 1.82 -1.47
CA ASP A 157 18.73 1.16 -1.54
C ASP A 157 17.63 1.94 -0.81
N LYS A 158 17.93 2.62 0.31
CA LYS A 158 16.91 3.40 1.04
C LYS A 158 16.43 4.62 0.25
N ILE A 159 17.36 5.28 -0.44
CA ILE A 159 17.06 6.45 -1.27
C ILE A 159 16.31 6.01 -2.53
N GLN A 160 16.70 4.88 -3.11
CA GLN A 160 16.00 4.27 -4.24
C GLN A 160 14.58 3.84 -3.87
N GLU A 161 14.39 3.18 -2.72
CA GLU A 161 13.08 2.81 -2.18
C GLU A 161 12.19 4.05 -2.03
N SER A 162 12.73 5.12 -1.44
CA SER A 162 12.00 6.39 -1.26
C SER A 162 11.58 7.01 -2.59
N ALA A 163 12.45 6.99 -3.61
CA ALA A 163 12.13 7.50 -4.95
C ALA A 163 11.04 6.68 -5.65
N LEU A 164 11.05 5.34 -5.51
CA LEU A 164 10.00 4.47 -6.01
C LEU A 164 8.65 4.74 -5.32
N LEU A 165 8.66 4.91 -4.00
CA LEU A 165 7.45 5.27 -3.23
C LEU A 165 6.85 6.60 -3.67
N ILE A 166 7.70 7.61 -3.96
CA ILE A 166 7.25 8.91 -4.48
C ILE A 166 6.63 8.74 -5.87
N LEU A 167 7.26 7.98 -6.77
CA LEU A 167 6.68 7.70 -8.10
C LEU A 167 5.31 7.01 -8.00
N SER A 168 5.20 6.01 -7.12
CA SER A 168 3.96 5.28 -6.85
C SER A 168 2.83 6.24 -6.45
N ARG A 169 3.08 7.13 -5.49
CA ARG A 169 2.09 8.09 -4.98
C ARG A 169 1.77 9.19 -5.97
N MET A 170 2.78 9.72 -6.66
CA MET A 170 2.58 10.76 -7.67
C MET A 170 1.76 10.26 -8.86
N SER A 171 1.75 8.96 -9.13
CA SER A 171 0.95 8.37 -10.21
C SER A 171 -0.55 8.66 -10.06
N GLN A 172 -1.04 8.83 -8.83
CA GLN A 172 -2.44 9.14 -8.54
C GLN A 172 -2.84 10.57 -8.90
N PHE A 173 -1.89 11.50 -8.94
CA PHE A 173 -2.19 12.94 -8.99
C PHE A 173 -1.54 13.68 -10.15
N VAL A 174 -0.45 13.15 -10.70
CA VAL A 174 0.40 13.86 -11.67
C VAL A 174 0.64 13.02 -12.93
N SER A 175 -0.41 12.33 -13.38
CA SER A 175 -0.37 11.42 -14.52
C SER A 175 0.18 12.08 -15.78
N GLU A 176 -0.29 13.28 -16.14
CA GLU A 176 0.14 13.99 -17.34
C GLU A 176 1.66 14.22 -17.41
N VAL A 177 2.29 14.52 -16.27
CA VAL A 177 3.74 14.74 -16.18
C VAL A 177 4.50 13.42 -16.25
N LEU A 178 4.01 12.36 -15.60
CA LEU A 178 4.70 11.07 -15.55
C LEU A 178 4.58 10.29 -16.86
N ILE A 179 3.48 10.41 -17.60
CA ILE A 179 3.30 9.74 -18.91
C ILE A 179 4.41 10.14 -19.89
N ALA A 180 4.87 11.40 -19.85
CA ALA A 180 5.96 11.89 -20.69
C ALA A 180 7.29 11.14 -20.47
N HIS A 181 7.42 10.44 -19.34
CA HIS A 181 8.58 9.64 -18.98
C HIS A 181 8.31 8.12 -19.04
N GLY A 182 7.23 7.69 -19.70
CA GLY A 182 6.76 6.29 -19.69
C GLY A 182 7.82 5.26 -20.10
N ASP A 183 8.62 5.55 -21.14
CA ASP A 183 9.68 4.65 -21.59
C ASP A 183 10.79 4.50 -20.53
N THR A 184 11.24 5.60 -19.95
CA THR A 184 12.23 5.61 -18.87
C THR A 184 11.69 4.89 -17.63
N LEU A 185 10.41 5.12 -17.29
CA LEU A 185 9.76 4.49 -16.14
C LEU A 185 9.61 2.99 -16.33
N HIS A 186 9.32 2.51 -17.55
CA HIS A 186 9.33 1.09 -17.87
C HIS A 186 10.69 0.45 -17.56
N GLU A 187 11.80 1.05 -18.03
CA GLU A 187 13.15 0.55 -17.77
C GLU A 187 13.50 0.55 -16.27
N VAL A 188 13.11 1.62 -15.56
CA VAL A 188 13.28 1.74 -14.12
C VAL A 188 12.53 0.63 -13.39
N PHE A 189 11.24 0.43 -13.68
CA PHE A 189 10.42 -0.59 -13.05
C PHE A 189 10.95 -2.00 -13.32
N SER A 190 11.31 -2.30 -14.57
CA SER A 190 11.93 -3.57 -14.95
C SER A 190 13.20 -3.85 -14.14
N LYS A 191 14.11 -2.85 -14.04
CA LYS A 191 15.34 -2.94 -13.25
C LYS A 191 15.06 -3.26 -11.78
N PHE A 192 14.15 -2.52 -11.14
CA PHE A 192 13.93 -2.66 -9.70
C PHE A 192 13.08 -3.88 -9.32
N LEU A 193 12.12 -4.27 -10.16
CA LEU A 193 11.41 -5.57 -10.05
C LEU A 193 12.38 -6.77 -10.26
N GLY A 194 13.47 -6.54 -11.00
CA GLY A 194 14.59 -7.47 -11.16
C GLY A 194 15.61 -7.47 -10.02
N SER A 195 15.51 -6.58 -9.03
CA SER A 195 16.56 -6.41 -8.03
C SER A 195 16.62 -7.56 -7.01
N ASN A 196 17.81 -7.76 -6.43
CA ASN A 196 18.00 -8.74 -5.35
C ASN A 196 17.46 -8.23 -4.00
N ASN A 197 17.22 -6.93 -3.87
CA ASN A 197 16.64 -6.36 -2.66
C ASN A 197 15.12 -6.50 -2.71
N PHE A 198 14.56 -7.18 -1.71
CA PHE A 198 13.13 -7.43 -1.64
C PHE A 198 12.30 -6.16 -1.41
N ASP A 199 12.77 -5.23 -0.57
CA ASP A 199 12.08 -3.95 -0.30
C ASP A 199 11.98 -3.12 -1.59
N LEU A 200 13.04 -3.10 -2.41
CA LEU A 200 13.04 -2.42 -3.71
C LEU A 200 12.07 -3.05 -4.71
N ARG A 201 11.96 -4.38 -4.72
CA ARG A 201 11.00 -5.08 -5.59
C ARG A 201 9.56 -4.77 -5.22
N ILE A 202 9.24 -4.72 -3.93
CA ILE A 202 7.92 -4.34 -3.45
C ILE A 202 7.62 -2.89 -3.86
N ALA A 203 8.51 -1.94 -3.54
CA ALA A 203 8.31 -0.54 -3.92
C ALA A 203 8.17 -0.35 -5.46
N ALA A 204 8.90 -1.13 -6.25
CA ALA A 204 8.78 -1.12 -7.71
C ALA A 204 7.46 -1.74 -8.20
N LEU A 205 6.96 -2.80 -7.57
CA LEU A 205 5.65 -3.37 -7.84
C LEU A 205 4.57 -2.32 -7.60
N GLU A 206 4.59 -1.66 -6.43
CA GLU A 206 3.63 -0.60 -6.10
C GLU A 206 3.66 0.52 -7.14
N ALA A 207 4.86 1.00 -7.49
CA ALA A 207 5.01 2.07 -8.47
C ALA A 207 4.53 1.66 -9.87
N THR A 208 4.81 0.42 -10.28
CA THR A 208 4.39 -0.11 -11.58
C THR A 208 2.88 -0.20 -11.68
N VAL A 209 2.22 -0.80 -10.67
CA VAL A 209 0.77 -0.97 -10.64
C VAL A 209 0.07 0.39 -10.66
N ASN A 210 0.48 1.31 -9.77
CA ASN A 210 -0.11 2.64 -9.70
C ASN A 210 0.10 3.45 -10.99
N PHE A 211 1.25 3.32 -11.64
CA PHE A 211 1.50 3.97 -12.92
C PHE A 211 0.59 3.41 -14.03
N ILE A 212 0.47 2.09 -14.15
CA ILE A 212 -0.38 1.45 -15.17
C ILE A 212 -1.84 1.86 -15.00
N MET A 213 -2.35 1.89 -13.77
CA MET A 213 -3.75 2.21 -13.48
C MET A 213 -4.08 3.68 -13.65
N ASN A 214 -3.23 4.56 -13.12
CA ASN A 214 -3.58 5.97 -12.97
C ASN A 214 -2.97 6.88 -14.05
N CYS A 215 -1.86 6.47 -14.66
CA CYS A 215 -1.18 7.29 -15.66
C CYS A 215 -1.54 6.89 -17.09
N LEU A 216 -1.59 5.60 -17.41
CA LEU A 216 -1.73 5.19 -18.81
C LEU A 216 -3.19 5.29 -19.29
N PRO A 217 -3.51 6.14 -20.29
CA PRO A 217 -4.90 6.36 -20.70
C PRO A 217 -5.44 5.24 -21.61
N SER A 218 -4.59 4.59 -22.40
CA SER A 218 -5.02 3.61 -23.40
C SER A 218 -4.53 2.19 -23.10
N LEU A 219 -5.30 1.19 -23.54
CA LEU A 219 -4.88 -0.22 -23.45
C LEU A 219 -3.57 -0.48 -24.20
N GLY A 220 -3.34 0.18 -25.34
CA GLY A 220 -2.12 0.00 -26.13
C GLY A 220 -0.86 0.42 -25.37
N GLU A 221 -0.92 1.51 -24.59
CA GLU A 221 0.19 1.93 -23.73
C GLU A 221 0.36 1.00 -22.53
N LYS A 222 -0.74 0.59 -21.89
CA LYS A 222 -0.71 -0.40 -20.81
C LYS A 222 -0.06 -1.70 -21.26
N GLU A 223 -0.38 -2.18 -22.45
CA GLU A 223 0.19 -3.41 -23.01
C GLU A 223 1.72 -3.39 -23.13
N ARG A 224 2.35 -2.21 -23.17
CA ARG A 224 3.82 -2.08 -23.17
C ARG A 224 4.47 -2.53 -21.85
N PHE A 225 3.70 -2.59 -20.77
CA PHE A 225 4.15 -3.00 -19.43
C PHE A 225 3.80 -4.46 -19.09
N LEU A 226 3.21 -5.21 -20.04
CA LEU A 226 2.82 -6.61 -19.81
C LEU A 226 4.02 -7.53 -19.50
N ASP A 227 5.20 -7.20 -20.00
CA ASP A 227 6.44 -7.92 -19.72
C ASP A 227 6.88 -7.81 -18.25
N LEU A 228 6.39 -6.80 -17.52
CA LEU A 228 6.68 -6.61 -16.10
C LEU A 228 5.79 -7.45 -15.18
N LEU A 229 4.62 -7.91 -15.67
CA LEU A 229 3.65 -8.65 -14.87
C LEU A 229 4.23 -9.94 -14.27
N PRO A 230 5.00 -10.79 -15.00
CA PRO A 230 5.67 -11.94 -14.39
C PRO A 230 6.63 -11.57 -13.24
N LEU A 231 7.30 -10.41 -13.33
CA LEU A 231 8.21 -9.95 -12.27
C LEU A 231 7.44 -9.48 -11.03
N MET A 232 6.30 -8.82 -11.22
CA MET A 232 5.38 -8.45 -10.13
C MET A 232 4.84 -9.71 -9.43
N MET A 233 4.38 -10.69 -10.20
CA MET A 233 3.88 -11.97 -9.67
C MET A 233 4.95 -12.72 -8.89
N ARG A 234 6.18 -12.80 -9.41
CA ARG A 234 7.33 -13.38 -8.70
C ARG A 234 7.59 -12.69 -7.35
N THR A 235 7.44 -11.37 -7.30
CA THR A 235 7.66 -10.59 -6.08
C THR A 235 6.62 -10.94 -5.02
N LEU A 236 5.34 -11.02 -5.41
CA LEU A 236 4.26 -11.49 -4.52
C LEU A 236 4.51 -12.93 -4.04
N THR A 237 4.83 -13.86 -4.94
CA THR A 237 5.08 -15.26 -4.59
C THR A 237 6.23 -15.40 -3.59
N GLU A 238 7.30 -14.61 -3.75
CA GLU A 238 8.40 -14.60 -2.79
C GLU A 238 8.00 -14.02 -1.43
N ALA A 239 7.17 -12.96 -1.41
CA ALA A 239 6.65 -12.37 -0.19
C ALA A 239 5.92 -13.42 0.67
N LEU A 240 5.05 -14.20 0.02
CA LEU A 240 4.28 -15.27 0.62
C LEU A 240 5.17 -16.42 1.09
N ASN A 241 6.11 -16.86 0.26
CA ASN A 241 7.04 -17.94 0.59
C ASN A 241 7.95 -17.61 1.78
N LYS A 242 8.30 -16.32 1.96
CA LYS A 242 9.08 -15.85 3.11
C LYS A 242 8.23 -15.59 4.37
N GLY A 243 6.91 -15.76 4.29
CA GLY A 243 6.00 -15.43 5.39
C GLY A 243 5.93 -13.93 5.71
N ASN A 244 6.29 -13.06 4.76
CA ASN A 244 6.16 -11.62 4.92
C ASN A 244 4.71 -11.20 4.60
N GLU A 245 3.80 -11.49 5.54
CA GLU A 245 2.37 -11.30 5.38
C GLU A 245 1.98 -9.86 5.05
N SER A 246 2.62 -8.86 5.68
CA SER A 246 2.29 -7.45 5.44
C SER A 246 2.58 -7.03 4.01
N SER A 247 3.78 -7.35 3.50
CA SER A 247 4.14 -6.98 2.12
C SER A 247 3.38 -7.81 1.09
N ALA A 248 3.07 -9.07 1.40
CA ALA A 248 2.25 -9.91 0.54
C ALA A 248 0.81 -9.37 0.44
N GLN A 249 0.24 -8.92 1.55
CA GLN A 249 -1.09 -8.32 1.59
C GLN A 249 -1.12 -7.03 0.77
N GLU A 250 -0.19 -6.09 1.01
CA GLU A 250 -0.11 -4.83 0.25
C GLU A 250 0.02 -5.08 -1.27
N ALA A 251 0.91 -5.99 -1.68
CA ALA A 251 1.09 -6.34 -3.09
C ALA A 251 -0.15 -7.03 -3.69
N LEU A 252 -0.83 -7.87 -2.92
CA LEU A 252 -2.05 -8.55 -3.36
C LEU A 252 -3.21 -7.57 -3.52
N GLU A 253 -3.39 -6.63 -2.58
CA GLU A 253 -4.41 -5.58 -2.66
C GLU A 253 -4.25 -4.75 -3.94
N LEU A 254 -3.01 -4.35 -4.27
CA LEU A 254 -2.71 -3.62 -5.49
C LEU A 254 -3.00 -4.43 -6.77
N LEU A 255 -2.66 -5.73 -6.78
CA LEU A 255 -2.93 -6.59 -7.93
C LEU A 255 -4.44 -6.87 -8.09
N ILE A 256 -5.19 -6.95 -6.99
CA ILE A 256 -6.66 -7.03 -7.01
C ILE A 256 -7.24 -5.73 -7.59
N GLU A 257 -6.74 -4.58 -7.16
CA GLU A 257 -7.18 -3.28 -7.67
C GLU A 257 -6.88 -3.14 -9.17
N LEU A 258 -5.70 -3.57 -9.61
CA LEU A 258 -5.33 -3.63 -11.03
C LEU A 258 -6.27 -4.54 -11.82
N ALA A 259 -6.64 -5.71 -11.28
CA ALA A 259 -7.56 -6.62 -11.93
C ALA A 259 -8.99 -6.05 -12.04
N ALA A 260 -9.42 -5.31 -11.02
CA ALA A 260 -10.73 -4.66 -10.99
C ALA A 260 -10.82 -3.47 -11.95
N THR A 261 -9.76 -2.64 -12.00
CA THR A 261 -9.70 -1.42 -12.82
C THR A 261 -9.34 -1.72 -14.28
N GLU A 262 -8.42 -2.67 -14.52
CA GLU A 262 -7.85 -2.96 -15.83
C GLU A 262 -8.00 -4.44 -16.26
N PRO A 263 -9.21 -5.01 -16.30
CA PRO A 263 -9.41 -6.43 -16.61
C PRO A 263 -8.95 -6.83 -18.02
N ARG A 264 -8.96 -5.87 -18.97
CA ARG A 264 -8.48 -6.11 -20.34
C ARG A 264 -6.96 -6.22 -20.43
N PHE A 265 -6.23 -5.51 -19.58
CA PHE A 265 -4.78 -5.60 -19.49
C PHE A 265 -4.36 -7.02 -19.10
N LEU A 266 -5.00 -7.61 -18.08
CA LEU A 266 -4.69 -8.96 -17.63
C LEU A 266 -5.15 -10.06 -18.59
N ARG A 267 -6.05 -9.79 -19.54
CA ARG A 267 -6.69 -10.82 -20.38
C ARG A 267 -5.69 -11.73 -21.10
N LYS A 268 -4.59 -11.18 -21.61
CA LYS A 268 -3.56 -11.93 -22.37
C LYS A 268 -2.74 -12.86 -21.49
N GLN A 269 -2.55 -12.49 -20.22
CA GLN A 269 -1.77 -13.26 -19.25
C GLN A 269 -2.66 -13.87 -18.17
N LEU A 270 -3.98 -13.89 -18.37
CA LEU A 270 -4.92 -14.33 -17.35
C LEU A 270 -4.62 -15.76 -16.91
N VAL A 271 -4.24 -16.63 -17.84
CA VAL A 271 -3.86 -18.02 -17.52
C VAL A 271 -2.60 -18.07 -16.65
N ASP A 272 -1.62 -17.22 -16.89
CA ASP A 272 -0.35 -17.20 -16.14
C ASP A 272 -0.51 -16.49 -14.79
N VAL A 273 -1.31 -15.43 -14.73
CA VAL A 273 -1.65 -14.71 -13.50
C VAL A 273 -2.51 -15.58 -12.60
N VAL A 274 -3.57 -16.18 -13.14
CA VAL A 274 -4.39 -17.18 -12.44
C VAL A 274 -3.52 -18.37 -12.06
N GLY A 275 -2.68 -18.88 -12.96
CA GLY A 275 -1.76 -19.97 -12.67
C GLY A 275 -0.78 -19.65 -11.55
N SER A 276 -0.26 -18.42 -11.48
CA SER A 276 0.64 -17.97 -10.42
C SER A 276 -0.11 -17.72 -9.11
N MET A 277 -1.35 -17.22 -9.16
CA MET A 277 -2.22 -17.06 -7.98
C MET A 277 -2.68 -18.41 -7.45
N LEU A 278 -2.94 -19.38 -8.34
CA LEU A 278 -3.16 -20.78 -8.01
C LEU A 278 -1.88 -21.38 -7.47
N GLN A 279 -0.69 -21.15 -8.04
CA GLN A 279 0.57 -21.61 -7.43
C GLN A 279 0.87 -20.93 -6.10
N VAL A 280 0.31 -19.75 -5.83
CA VAL A 280 0.38 -19.08 -4.54
C VAL A 280 -0.60 -19.72 -3.54
N ALA A 281 -1.82 -20.01 -3.99
CA ALA A 281 -2.86 -20.65 -3.22
C ALA A 281 -2.55 -22.15 -3.07
N GLU A 282 -2.64 -22.91 -4.15
CA GLU A 282 -2.22 -24.30 -4.37
C GLU A 282 -0.70 -24.55 -4.37
N ALA A 283 0.16 -23.65 -3.88
CA ALA A 283 1.60 -23.93 -3.86
C ALA A 283 1.80 -25.37 -3.37
N GLU A 284 2.55 -26.19 -4.09
CA GLU A 284 2.68 -27.63 -3.78
C GLU A 284 3.11 -27.88 -2.32
N ALA A 285 3.60 -26.85 -1.62
CA ALA A 285 3.84 -26.82 -0.19
C ALA A 285 2.80 -26.05 0.66
N VAL A 286 2.02 -25.10 0.14
CA VAL A 286 1.10 -24.24 0.90
C VAL A 286 -0.24 -24.92 1.16
N PHE A 287 -1.01 -25.35 0.15
CA PHE A 287 -2.28 -26.05 0.43
C PHE A 287 -2.06 -27.41 1.10
N PRO A 288 -1.19 -28.31 0.59
CA PRO A 288 -0.87 -29.54 1.31
C PRO A 288 -0.24 -29.30 2.67
N GLY A 289 0.63 -28.29 2.82
CA GLY A 289 1.25 -27.96 4.11
C GLY A 289 0.28 -27.32 5.11
N PHE A 290 -0.69 -26.53 4.63
CA PHE A 290 -1.76 -25.97 5.44
C PHE A 290 -2.72 -27.06 5.86
N LEU A 291 -3.13 -27.96 4.96
CA LEU A 291 -3.96 -29.13 5.26
C LEU A 291 -3.26 -30.17 6.15
N ALA A 292 -1.92 -30.14 6.22
CA ALA A 292 -1.13 -30.97 7.13
C ALA A 292 -0.80 -30.26 8.46
N ALA A 293 -1.14 -28.97 8.60
CA ALA A 293 -0.82 -28.20 9.78
C ALA A 293 -1.71 -28.61 10.98
N PRO A 294 -1.24 -28.48 12.22
CA PRO A 294 -2.09 -28.79 13.38
C PRO A 294 -3.22 -27.77 13.58
N GLU A 295 -3.12 -26.56 13.02
CA GLU A 295 -4.12 -25.51 13.18
C GLU A 295 -5.28 -25.65 12.19
N TRP A 296 -6.48 -25.97 12.70
CA TRP A 296 -7.70 -26.09 11.88
C TRP A 296 -8.02 -24.82 11.06
N GLN A 297 -7.59 -23.63 11.52
CA GLN A 297 -7.77 -22.36 10.82
C GLN A 297 -7.13 -22.39 9.43
N LYS A 298 -5.99 -23.07 9.29
CA LYS A 298 -5.30 -23.22 8.01
C LYS A 298 -6.10 -24.13 7.08
N HIS A 299 -6.67 -25.22 7.59
CA HIS A 299 -7.53 -26.11 6.81
C HIS A 299 -8.77 -25.38 6.29
N HIS A 300 -9.42 -24.62 7.19
CA HIS A 300 -10.55 -23.77 6.86
C HIS A 300 -10.19 -22.74 5.78
N ALA A 301 -9.04 -22.06 5.93
CA ALA A 301 -8.58 -21.05 4.97
C ALA A 301 -8.38 -21.64 3.56
N VAL A 302 -7.78 -22.84 3.45
CA VAL A 302 -7.61 -23.54 2.17
C VAL A 302 -8.95 -23.78 1.48
N LEU A 303 -9.94 -24.29 2.21
CA LEU A 303 -11.26 -24.61 1.64
C LEU A 303 -12.02 -23.36 1.18
N ILE A 304 -11.95 -22.28 1.96
CA ILE A 304 -12.54 -20.99 1.56
C ILE A 304 -11.82 -20.42 0.35
N ALA A 305 -10.49 -20.43 0.32
CA ALA A 305 -9.71 -19.95 -0.81
C ALA A 305 -10.06 -20.74 -2.09
N LEU A 306 -10.11 -22.07 -2.00
CA LEU A 306 -10.47 -22.95 -3.11
C LEU A 306 -11.88 -22.67 -3.66
N ALA A 307 -12.83 -22.37 -2.78
CA ALA A 307 -14.19 -21.98 -3.17
C ALA A 307 -14.20 -20.64 -3.91
N GLN A 308 -13.48 -19.63 -3.40
CA GLN A 308 -13.48 -18.27 -3.97
C GLN A 308 -12.77 -18.19 -5.32
N ILE A 309 -11.70 -18.96 -5.53
CA ILE A 309 -10.96 -18.93 -6.79
C ILE A 309 -11.67 -19.70 -7.92
N ALA A 310 -12.65 -20.55 -7.60
CA ALA A 310 -13.32 -21.43 -8.55
C ALA A 310 -14.03 -20.68 -9.69
N GLU A 311 -14.73 -19.59 -9.38
CA GLU A 311 -15.40 -18.75 -10.37
C GLU A 311 -14.42 -18.20 -11.42
N GLY A 312 -13.27 -17.69 -10.97
CA GLY A 312 -12.24 -17.11 -11.84
C GLY A 312 -11.33 -18.15 -12.53
N CYS A 313 -11.22 -19.35 -11.97
CA CYS A 313 -10.23 -20.35 -12.36
C CYS A 313 -10.83 -21.63 -12.94
N SER A 314 -12.13 -21.66 -13.23
CA SER A 314 -12.89 -22.86 -13.59
C SER A 314 -12.21 -23.73 -14.65
N LYS A 315 -11.72 -23.14 -15.74
CA LYS A 315 -11.02 -23.86 -16.82
C LYS A 315 -9.75 -24.59 -16.38
N VAL A 316 -9.00 -24.03 -15.43
CA VAL A 316 -7.77 -24.65 -14.92
C VAL A 316 -8.14 -25.71 -13.89
N MET A 317 -9.06 -25.39 -12.97
CA MET A 317 -9.51 -26.33 -11.94
C MET A 317 -10.21 -27.56 -12.53
N ILE A 318 -10.94 -27.44 -13.64
CA ILE A 318 -11.53 -28.58 -14.36
C ILE A 318 -10.45 -29.55 -14.88
N LYS A 319 -9.24 -29.08 -15.21
CA LYS A 319 -8.14 -29.97 -15.62
C LYS A 319 -7.58 -30.79 -14.45
N ASN A 320 -7.66 -30.25 -13.23
CA ASN A 320 -7.17 -30.87 -11.99
C ASN A 320 -8.32 -31.30 -11.08
N LEU A 321 -9.50 -31.56 -11.65
CA LEU A 321 -10.76 -31.67 -10.91
C LEU A 321 -10.76 -32.80 -9.88
N ASP A 322 -10.12 -33.93 -10.17
CA ASP A 322 -10.01 -35.06 -9.23
C ASP A 322 -9.22 -34.70 -7.97
N GLN A 323 -8.14 -33.94 -8.12
CA GLN A 323 -7.32 -33.48 -6.98
C GLN A 323 -8.11 -32.47 -6.14
N VAL A 324 -8.76 -31.49 -6.77
CA VAL A 324 -9.62 -30.49 -6.12
C VAL A 324 -10.72 -31.17 -5.31
N VAL A 325 -11.46 -32.10 -5.94
CA VAL A 325 -12.55 -32.84 -5.28
C VAL A 325 -12.02 -33.70 -4.13
N SER A 326 -10.88 -34.37 -4.31
CA SER A 326 -10.29 -35.21 -3.27
C SER A 326 -9.84 -34.39 -2.05
N MET A 327 -9.26 -33.20 -2.25
CA MET A 327 -8.90 -32.30 -1.14
C MET A 327 -10.14 -31.89 -0.33
N VAL A 328 -11.20 -31.45 -0.99
CA VAL A 328 -12.43 -31.00 -0.30
C VAL A 328 -13.12 -32.16 0.42
N LEU A 329 -13.23 -33.33 -0.23
CA LEU A 329 -13.87 -34.50 0.36
C LEU A 329 -13.14 -35.02 1.59
N ASN A 330 -11.80 -34.98 1.61
CA ASN A 330 -11.03 -35.38 2.79
C ASN A 330 -11.34 -34.49 4.01
N SER A 331 -11.65 -33.20 3.78
CA SER A 331 -11.99 -32.25 4.85
C SER A 331 -13.39 -32.44 5.44
N PHE A 332 -14.25 -33.30 4.87
CA PHE A 332 -15.53 -33.66 5.50
C PHE A 332 -15.35 -34.44 6.81
N GLN A 333 -14.19 -35.09 6.99
CA GLN A 333 -13.87 -35.87 8.18
C GLN A 333 -12.93 -35.12 9.13
N ASP A 334 -12.72 -33.81 8.93
CA ASP A 334 -11.86 -33.01 9.79
C ASP A 334 -12.41 -32.99 11.23
N PRO A 335 -11.56 -33.11 12.27
CA PRO A 335 -12.02 -33.08 13.66
C PRO A 335 -12.75 -31.78 14.02
N HIS A 336 -12.40 -30.66 13.39
CA HIS A 336 -12.94 -29.36 13.72
C HIS A 336 -14.20 -29.04 12.89
N PRO A 337 -15.36 -28.73 13.53
CA PRO A 337 -16.63 -28.55 12.84
C PRO A 337 -16.65 -27.38 11.84
N ARG A 338 -15.85 -26.32 12.08
CA ARG A 338 -15.74 -25.22 11.10
C ARG A 338 -15.06 -25.65 9.80
N VAL A 339 -14.13 -26.60 9.85
CA VAL A 339 -13.46 -27.10 8.64
C VAL A 339 -14.44 -27.96 7.84
N ARG A 340 -15.21 -28.83 8.50
CA ARG A 340 -16.28 -29.60 7.86
C ARG A 340 -17.31 -28.68 7.18
N TRP A 341 -17.74 -27.61 7.87
CA TRP A 341 -18.60 -26.59 7.28
C TRP A 341 -17.96 -25.92 6.05
N ALA A 342 -16.69 -25.53 6.12
CA ALA A 342 -15.99 -24.93 4.99
C ALA A 342 -15.88 -25.88 3.80
N ALA A 343 -15.76 -27.19 4.03
CA ALA A 343 -15.76 -28.20 2.97
C ALA A 343 -17.13 -28.27 2.26
N ILE A 344 -18.23 -28.21 3.02
CA ILE A 344 -19.59 -28.16 2.47
C ILE A 344 -19.80 -26.88 1.66
N ASN A 345 -19.40 -25.74 2.21
CA ASN A 345 -19.46 -24.45 1.52
C ASN A 345 -18.65 -24.49 0.20
N ALA A 346 -17.45 -25.08 0.24
CA ALA A 346 -16.64 -25.27 -0.95
C ALA A 346 -17.33 -26.15 -1.99
N ILE A 347 -17.90 -27.31 -1.62
CA ILE A 347 -18.66 -28.14 -2.58
C ILE A 347 -19.83 -27.37 -3.20
N GLY A 348 -20.56 -26.57 -2.41
CA GLY A 348 -21.66 -25.76 -2.92
C GLY A 348 -21.21 -24.76 -3.98
N GLN A 349 -20.12 -24.03 -3.71
CA GLN A 349 -19.55 -23.07 -4.64
C GLN A 349 -18.97 -23.75 -5.89
N LEU A 350 -18.16 -24.80 -5.70
CA LEU A 350 -17.57 -25.59 -6.80
C LEU A 350 -18.65 -26.24 -7.70
N SER A 351 -19.78 -26.65 -7.12
CA SER A 351 -20.91 -27.19 -7.90
C SER A 351 -21.53 -26.14 -8.82
N THR A 352 -21.50 -24.87 -8.43
CA THR A 352 -21.98 -23.77 -9.26
C THR A 352 -20.94 -23.44 -10.34
N ASP A 353 -19.68 -23.27 -9.94
CA ASP A 353 -18.65 -22.68 -10.80
C ASP A 353 -17.95 -23.69 -11.73
N LEU A 354 -17.90 -24.97 -11.34
CA LEU A 354 -17.26 -26.05 -12.12
C LEU A 354 -18.28 -27.00 -12.76
N GLY A 355 -19.55 -26.59 -12.82
CA GLY A 355 -20.59 -27.35 -13.49
C GLY A 355 -20.62 -27.12 -15.00
N PRO A 356 -21.02 -28.12 -15.81
CA PRO A 356 -21.57 -29.43 -15.41
C PRO A 356 -20.53 -30.55 -15.15
N GLU A 357 -19.24 -30.29 -15.37
CA GLU A 357 -18.18 -31.30 -15.28
C GLU A 357 -18.08 -31.94 -13.88
N LEU A 358 -18.17 -31.13 -12.83
CA LEU A 358 -18.15 -31.62 -11.44
C LEU A 358 -19.30 -32.58 -11.16
N GLN A 359 -20.53 -32.22 -11.56
CA GLN A 359 -21.70 -33.07 -11.35
C GLN A 359 -21.59 -34.35 -12.17
N THR A 360 -21.25 -34.26 -13.44
CA THR A 360 -21.22 -35.43 -14.34
C THR A 360 -20.15 -36.43 -13.97
N GLN A 361 -19.00 -35.97 -13.46
CA GLN A 361 -17.87 -36.86 -13.15
C GLN A 361 -17.86 -37.32 -11.68
N PHE A 362 -18.29 -36.48 -10.73
CA PHE A 362 -18.06 -36.72 -9.29
C PHE A 362 -19.33 -36.87 -8.45
N HIS A 363 -20.54 -36.86 -9.04
CA HIS A 363 -21.80 -37.02 -8.28
C HIS A 363 -21.79 -38.24 -7.33
N HIS A 364 -21.18 -39.36 -7.77
CA HIS A 364 -21.09 -40.61 -7.02
C HIS A 364 -20.22 -40.51 -5.75
N ARG A 365 -19.32 -39.53 -5.66
CA ARG A 365 -18.50 -39.23 -4.48
C ARG A 365 -19.07 -38.08 -3.65
N LEU A 366 -19.58 -37.04 -4.31
CA LEU A 366 -20.07 -35.82 -3.66
C LEU A 366 -21.38 -36.03 -2.90
N LEU A 367 -22.36 -36.71 -3.51
CA LEU A 367 -23.67 -36.90 -2.89
C LEU A 367 -23.61 -37.73 -1.60
N PRO A 368 -22.88 -38.86 -1.52
CA PRO A 368 -22.74 -39.59 -0.26
C PRO A 368 -22.05 -38.78 0.84
N ALA A 369 -21.06 -37.96 0.49
CA ALA A 369 -20.36 -37.11 1.46
C ALA A 369 -21.27 -36.02 2.04
N LEU A 370 -22.08 -35.36 1.20
CA LEU A 370 -23.07 -34.37 1.62
C LEU A 370 -24.16 -35.00 2.50
N VAL A 371 -24.69 -36.16 2.10
CA VAL A 371 -25.67 -36.89 2.91
C VAL A 371 -25.08 -37.29 4.26
N GLY A 372 -23.85 -37.80 4.28
CA GLY A 372 -23.16 -38.15 5.53
C GLY A 372 -22.92 -36.94 6.45
N ALA A 373 -22.71 -35.75 5.91
CA ALA A 373 -22.58 -34.53 6.71
C ALA A 373 -23.90 -34.11 7.36
N MET A 374 -25.05 -34.38 6.72
CA MET A 374 -26.37 -34.12 7.30
C MET A 374 -26.63 -34.96 8.56
N ASP A 375 -25.92 -36.08 8.74
CA ASP A 375 -26.01 -36.94 9.92
C ASP A 375 -25.10 -36.46 11.09
N ASP A 376 -24.38 -35.33 10.97
CA ASP A 376 -23.59 -34.73 12.08
C ASP A 376 -24.49 -33.97 13.07
N PHE A 377 -25.34 -34.71 13.78
CA PHE A 377 -26.30 -34.16 14.75
C PHE A 377 -25.65 -33.41 15.93
N GLN A 378 -24.35 -33.60 16.16
CA GLN A 378 -23.62 -32.89 17.21
C GLN A 378 -23.27 -31.44 16.81
N ASN A 379 -23.33 -31.12 15.51
CA ASN A 379 -22.92 -29.82 14.98
C ASN A 379 -23.97 -29.26 14.00
N PRO A 380 -25.07 -28.63 14.48
CA PRO A 380 -26.18 -28.18 13.64
C PRO A 380 -25.85 -27.12 12.58
N ARG A 381 -24.65 -26.54 12.62
CA ARG A 381 -24.17 -25.61 11.59
C ARG A 381 -23.51 -26.33 10.40
N VAL A 382 -23.18 -27.61 10.54
CA VAL A 382 -22.59 -28.46 9.50
C VAL A 382 -23.70 -29.19 8.72
N GLN A 383 -24.87 -29.38 9.33
CA GLN A 383 -26.12 -29.71 8.64
C GLN A 383 -26.63 -28.51 7.83
#